data_AF-A0A923XC57-F1
#
_entry.id   AF-A0A923XC57-F1
#
_cell.length_a   1.000
_cell.length_b   1.000
_cell.length_c   1.000
_cell.angle_alpha   90.00
_cell.angle_beta   90.00
_cell.angle_gamma   90.00
#
_symmetry.space_group_name_H-M   'P 1'
#
loop_
_entity.id
_entity.type
_entity.pdbx_description
1 polymer ?
#
loop_
_entity_poly.entity_id
_entity_poly.type
_entity_poly.pdbx_seq_one_letter_code
_entity_poly.pdbx_strand_id
1 'polypeptide(L)'
;MRDGSRNFSGLREEWSLLVHSIIDDNSADEKLQTANIQELSLEQIKILKRDLSEQRKNLNVAIEQIKSRIDRAFTVLENLELVGSDPEDTQDEIEKLNQQGAKVSGQIATLDKQLNKIHELTDKLIQLQDQSA
;
A
#
# COMPACT_ATOMS: atom_id res chain seq x y z
N MET A 1 20.58 39.89 -10.78
CA MET A 1 20.01 38.71 -11.47
C MET A 1 20.93 37.52 -11.24
N ARG A 2 20.66 36.71 -10.22
CA ARG A 2 21.26 35.40 -9.95
C ARG A 2 20.72 34.94 -8.61
N ASP A 3 19.91 33.90 -8.58
CA ASP A 3 20.29 32.59 -8.04
C ASP A 3 19.07 31.67 -8.11
N GLY A 4 19.07 30.79 -9.10
CA GLY A 4 18.04 29.77 -9.31
C GLY A 4 18.57 28.42 -8.88
N SER A 5 19.16 28.33 -7.69
CA SER A 5 19.56 27.05 -7.08
C SER A 5 18.30 26.20 -6.88
N ARG A 6 17.93 25.47 -7.93
CA ARG A 6 16.77 24.56 -7.98
C ARG A 6 16.92 23.55 -6.84
N ASN A 7 15.87 23.40 -6.04
CA ASN A 7 15.74 22.57 -4.83
C ASN A 7 15.87 21.04 -5.08
N PHE A 8 16.90 20.58 -5.79
CA PHE A 8 17.17 19.16 -6.01
C PHE A 8 17.49 18.41 -4.71
N SER A 9 18.10 19.09 -3.74
CA SER A 9 18.41 18.51 -2.42
C SER A 9 17.15 18.13 -1.64
N GLY A 10 16.13 19.00 -1.63
CA GLY A 10 14.87 18.76 -0.92
C GLY A 10 14.07 17.60 -1.52
N LEU A 11 14.02 17.49 -2.86
CA LEU A 11 13.35 16.36 -3.51
C LEU A 11 14.05 15.04 -3.18
N ARG A 12 15.39 15.04 -3.20
CA ARG A 12 16.21 13.86 -2.90
C ARG A 12 16.04 13.41 -1.45
N GLU A 13 15.93 14.35 -0.52
CA GLU A 13 15.69 14.08 0.89
C GLU A 13 14.27 13.52 1.12
N GLU A 14 13.24 14.12 0.51
CA GLU A 14 11.86 13.58 0.55
C GLU A 14 11.76 12.17 -0.05
N TRP A 15 12.46 11.90 -1.15
CA TRP A 15 12.55 10.57 -1.77
C TRP A 15 13.23 9.56 -0.86
N SER A 16 14.37 9.95 -0.27
CA SER A 16 15.12 9.11 0.65
C SER A 16 14.25 8.66 1.83
N LEU A 17 13.51 9.60 2.42
CA LEU A 17 12.60 9.34 3.53
C LEU A 17 11.43 8.44 3.14
N LEU A 18 10.85 8.63 1.95
CA LEU A 18 9.79 7.76 1.44
C LEU A 18 10.28 6.32 1.25
N VAL A 19 11.44 6.15 0.64
CA VAL A 19 12.03 4.82 0.41
C VAL A 19 12.33 4.13 1.73
N HIS A 20 12.87 4.85 2.72
CA HIS A 20 13.09 4.31 4.06
C HIS A 20 11.77 3.92 4.73
N SER A 21 10.73 4.75 4.65
CA SER A 21 9.39 4.39 5.15
C SER A 21 8.81 3.14 4.51
N ILE A 22 9.03 2.92 3.22
CA ILE A 22 8.52 1.73 2.50
C ILE A 22 9.32 0.47 2.86
N ILE A 23 10.63 0.61 3.06
CA ILE A 23 11.53 -0.49 3.47
C ILE A 23 11.33 -0.85 4.95
N ASP A 24 11.12 0.14 5.82
CA ASP A 24 10.90 -0.10 7.26
C ASP A 24 9.53 -0.74 7.54
N ASP A 25 8.49 -0.44 6.74
CA ASP A 25 7.19 -1.11 6.83
C ASP A 25 7.19 -2.54 6.23
N ASN A 26 8.10 -2.83 5.29
CA ASN A 26 8.32 -4.17 4.72
C ASN A 26 9.59 -4.79 5.31
N SER A 27 9.49 -5.31 6.54
CA SER A 27 10.57 -5.96 7.29
C SER A 27 11.04 -7.31 6.69
N ALA A 28 11.43 -7.33 5.41
CA ALA A 28 11.84 -8.55 4.71
C ALA A 28 12.99 -8.38 3.69
N ASP A 29 13.54 -7.19 3.44
CA ASP A 29 14.61 -7.05 2.42
C ASP A 29 15.81 -6.23 2.91
N GLU A 30 16.67 -6.87 3.72
CA GLU A 30 17.98 -6.34 4.17
C GLU A 30 18.89 -5.92 2.99
N LYS A 31 18.65 -6.42 1.78
CA LYS A 31 19.44 -6.07 0.58
C LYS A 31 19.16 -4.67 0.04
N LEU A 32 18.00 -4.08 0.36
CA LEU A 32 17.63 -2.72 -0.06
C LEU A 32 18.13 -1.64 0.92
N GLN A 33 18.39 -1.99 2.18
CA GLN A 33 18.90 -1.07 3.20
C GLN A 33 20.37 -0.66 2.96
N THR A 34 21.16 -1.52 2.31
CA THR A 34 22.57 -1.23 1.96
C THR A 34 22.74 -0.56 0.59
N ALA A 35 21.67 -0.40 -0.19
CA ALA A 35 21.73 0.34 -1.45
C ALA A 35 21.81 1.84 -1.14
N ASN A 36 23.05 2.32 -1.06
CA ASN A 36 23.42 3.72 -1.00
C ASN A 36 22.43 4.56 -1.85
N ILE A 37 21.72 5.50 -1.21
CA ILE A 37 20.63 6.33 -1.75
C ILE A 37 21.15 7.36 -2.80
N GLN A 38 22.30 7.07 -3.38
CA GLN A 38 22.80 7.66 -4.60
C GLN A 38 22.09 6.97 -5.76
N GLU A 39 20.93 7.54 -6.10
CA GLU A 39 20.18 7.26 -7.32
C GLU A 39 19.65 5.83 -7.42
N LEU A 40 18.48 5.59 -6.83
CA LEU A 40 17.59 4.59 -7.44
C LEU A 40 17.34 5.06 -8.87
N SER A 41 17.83 4.30 -9.85
CA SER A 41 17.57 4.56 -11.27
C SER A 41 16.07 4.60 -11.52
N LEU A 42 15.64 5.31 -12.58
CA LEU A 42 14.24 5.29 -13.04
C LEU A 42 13.67 3.87 -13.15
N GLU A 43 14.53 2.89 -13.43
CA GLU A 43 14.15 1.49 -13.51
C GLU A 43 13.78 0.90 -12.14
N GLN A 44 14.52 1.25 -11.08
CA GLN A 44 14.17 0.83 -9.71
C GLN A 44 12.87 1.47 -9.21
N ILE A 45 12.58 2.71 -9.61
CA ILE A 45 11.30 3.37 -9.31
C ILE A 45 10.14 2.63 -10.01
N LYS A 46 10.33 2.23 -11.27
CA LYS A 46 9.33 1.43 -11.99
C LYS A 46 9.08 0.08 -11.34
N ILE A 47 10.15 -0.61 -10.92
CA ILE A 47 10.05 -1.89 -10.22
C ILE A 47 9.24 -1.71 -8.93
N LEU A 48 9.62 -0.74 -8.09
CA LEU A 48 8.95 -0.49 -6.81
C LEU A 48 7.47 -0.10 -6.99
N LYS A 49 7.16 0.72 -8.00
CA LYS A 49 5.76 1.04 -8.36
C LYS A 49 4.98 -0.19 -8.80
N ARG A 50 5.58 -1.06 -9.61
CA ARG A 50 4.96 -2.30 -10.08
C ARG A 50 4.67 -3.23 -8.89
N ASP A 51 5.64 -3.39 -8.01
CA ASP A 51 5.52 -4.29 -6.86
C ASP A 51 4.45 -3.78 -5.87
N LEU A 52 4.41 -2.48 -5.57
CA LEU A 52 3.33 -1.87 -4.76
C LEU A 52 1.95 -1.99 -5.42
N SER A 53 1.90 -1.88 -6.75
CA SER A 53 0.63 -2.08 -7.50
C SER A 53 0.16 -3.53 -7.43
N GLU A 54 1.08 -4.49 -7.46
CA GLU A 54 0.78 -5.91 -7.30
C GLU A 54 0.33 -6.23 -5.87
N GLN A 55 1.00 -5.69 -4.85
CA GLN A 55 0.59 -5.81 -3.45
C GLN A 55 -0.83 -5.26 -3.25
N ARG A 56 -1.14 -4.07 -3.81
CA ARG A 56 -2.49 -3.49 -3.78
C ARG A 56 -3.53 -4.41 -4.41
N LYS A 57 -3.21 -4.98 -5.58
CA LYS A 57 -4.10 -5.94 -6.25
C LYS A 57 -4.36 -7.16 -5.38
N ASN A 58 -3.33 -7.70 -4.73
CA ASN A 58 -3.45 -8.86 -3.86
C ASN A 58 -4.31 -8.56 -2.61
N LEU A 59 -4.14 -7.40 -1.99
CA LEU A 59 -5.00 -6.96 -0.90
C LEU A 59 -6.46 -6.76 -1.34
N ASN A 60 -6.68 -6.25 -2.56
CA ASN A 60 -8.03 -6.15 -3.13
C ASN A 60 -8.67 -7.53 -3.34
N VAL A 61 -7.90 -8.53 -3.78
CA VAL A 61 -8.42 -9.91 -3.85
C VAL A 61 -8.77 -10.43 -2.45
N ALA A 62 -7.92 -10.18 -1.46
CA ALA A 62 -8.17 -10.59 -0.08
C ALA A 62 -9.44 -9.94 0.50
N ILE A 63 -9.70 -8.66 0.21
CA ILE A 63 -10.91 -8.00 0.73
C ILE A 63 -12.19 -8.53 0.08
N GLU A 64 -12.16 -8.86 -1.20
CA GLU A 64 -13.31 -9.49 -1.87
C GLU A 64 -13.59 -10.90 -1.32
N GLN A 65 -12.54 -11.64 -0.97
CA GLN A 65 -12.70 -12.93 -0.28
C GLN A 65 -13.32 -12.76 1.11
N ILE A 66 -12.89 -11.76 1.89
CA ILE A 66 -13.46 -11.46 3.21
C ILE A 66 -14.94 -11.08 3.08
N LYS A 67 -15.30 -10.21 2.14
CA LYS A 67 -16.71 -9.86 1.88
C LYS A 67 -17.55 -11.09 1.55
N SER A 68 -17.09 -11.94 0.63
CA SER A 68 -17.81 -13.16 0.28
C SER A 68 -17.99 -14.11 1.46
N ARG A 69 -17.02 -14.17 2.39
CA ARG A 69 -17.15 -14.96 3.62
C ARG A 69 -18.16 -14.35 4.59
N ILE A 70 -18.18 -13.03 4.72
CA ILE A 70 -19.16 -12.30 5.55
C ILE A 70 -20.58 -12.57 5.03
N ASP A 71 -20.82 -12.46 3.72
CA ASP A 71 -22.15 -12.71 3.13
C ASP A 71 -22.63 -14.15 3.39
N ARG A 72 -21.72 -15.13 3.31
CA ARG A 72 -22.03 -16.53 3.65
C ARG A 72 -22.34 -16.69 5.13
N ALA A 73 -21.55 -16.08 6.01
CA ALA A 73 -21.76 -16.15 7.45
C ALA A 73 -23.10 -15.51 7.84
N PHE A 74 -23.48 -14.39 7.22
CA PHE A 74 -24.81 -13.79 7.41
C PHE A 74 -25.93 -14.72 6.93
N THR A 75 -25.76 -15.40 5.80
CA THR A 75 -26.73 -16.40 5.33
C THR A 75 -26.88 -17.55 6.34
N VAL A 76 -25.78 -18.02 6.93
CA VAL A 76 -25.80 -19.06 7.97
C VAL A 76 -26.48 -18.55 9.23
N LEU A 77 -26.16 -17.33 9.66
CA LEU A 77 -26.75 -16.67 10.81
C LEU A 77 -28.29 -16.59 10.70
N GLU A 78 -28.79 -16.09 9.55
CA GLU A 78 -30.22 -16.00 9.29
C GLU A 78 -30.91 -17.37 9.38
N ASN A 79 -30.28 -18.42 8.81
CA ASN A 79 -30.82 -19.77 8.91
C ASN A 79 -30.85 -20.29 10.35
N LEU A 80 -29.80 -20.06 11.15
CA LEU A 80 -29.73 -20.47 12.55
C LEU A 80 -30.82 -19.77 13.39
N GLU A 81 -31.02 -18.48 13.16
CA GLU A 81 -32.09 -17.71 13.80
C GLU A 81 -33.48 -18.24 13.45
N LEU A 82 -33.71 -18.59 12.17
CA LEU A 82 -34.99 -19.16 11.71
C LEU A 82 -35.31 -20.50 12.35
N VAL A 83 -34.30 -21.35 12.56
CA VAL A 83 -34.48 -22.67 13.19
C VAL A 83 -34.36 -22.63 14.71
N GLY A 84 -34.11 -21.45 15.31
CA GLY A 84 -33.93 -21.27 16.75
C GLY A 84 -32.69 -21.96 17.31
N SER A 85 -31.66 -22.14 16.48
CA SER A 85 -30.35 -22.66 16.90
C SER A 85 -29.46 -21.55 17.43
N ASP A 86 -28.41 -21.92 18.16
CA ASP A 86 -27.45 -20.98 18.74
C ASP A 86 -26.60 -20.28 17.65
N PRO A 87 -26.66 -18.95 17.52
CA PRO A 87 -25.91 -18.20 16.52
C PRO A 87 -24.54 -17.69 16.98
N GLU A 88 -24.16 -17.86 18.26
CA GLU A 88 -23.02 -17.16 18.89
C GLU A 88 -21.71 -17.35 18.09
N ASP A 89 -21.37 -18.59 17.74
CA ASP A 89 -20.17 -18.90 16.95
C ASP A 89 -20.13 -18.20 15.57
N THR A 90 -21.30 -18.04 14.94
CA THR A 90 -21.40 -17.41 13.62
C THR A 90 -21.29 -15.88 13.73
N GLN A 91 -21.86 -15.30 14.79
CA GLN A 91 -21.69 -13.87 15.09
C GLN A 91 -20.22 -13.53 15.38
N ASP A 92 -19.55 -14.39 16.15
CA ASP A 92 -18.11 -14.31 16.42
C ASP A 92 -17.27 -14.37 15.14
N GLU A 93 -17.61 -15.25 14.20
CA GLU A 93 -16.93 -15.32 12.90
C GLU A 93 -17.12 -14.03 12.10
N ILE A 94 -18.34 -13.48 12.06
CA ILE A 94 -18.65 -12.22 11.36
C ILE A 94 -17.82 -11.08 11.95
N GLU A 95 -17.74 -10.96 13.27
CA GLU A 95 -16.95 -9.92 13.93
C GLU A 95 -15.46 -10.05 13.60
N LYS A 96 -14.90 -11.27 13.67
CA LYS A 96 -13.50 -11.54 13.28
C LYS A 96 -13.23 -11.17 11.82
N LEU A 97 -14.14 -11.51 10.91
CA LEU A 97 -14.03 -11.17 9.50
C LEU A 97 -14.09 -9.65 9.26
N ASN A 98 -14.95 -8.93 9.98
CA ASN A 98 -15.03 -7.47 9.93
C ASN A 98 -13.72 -6.82 10.42
N GLN A 99 -13.14 -7.30 11.52
CA GLN A 99 -11.86 -6.81 12.01
C GLN A 99 -10.73 -7.06 11.01
N GLN A 100 -10.69 -8.24 10.38
CA GLN A 100 -9.75 -8.55 9.30
C GLN A 100 -9.95 -7.63 8.09
N GLY A 101 -11.19 -7.40 7.68
CA GLY A 101 -11.54 -6.48 6.59
C GLY A 101 -11.09 -5.05 6.86
N ALA A 102 -11.26 -4.57 8.11
CA ALA A 102 -10.79 -3.25 8.53
C ALA A 102 -9.26 -3.14 8.44
N LYS A 103 -8.53 -4.18 8.89
CA LYS A 103 -7.07 -4.22 8.79
C LYS A 103 -6.59 -4.17 7.34
N VAL A 104 -7.15 -5.02 6.47
CA VAL A 104 -6.80 -5.05 5.04
C VAL A 104 -7.12 -3.72 4.36
N SER A 105 -8.26 -3.10 4.69
CA SER A 105 -8.62 -1.77 4.19
C SER A 105 -7.61 -0.70 4.59
N GLY A 106 -7.11 -0.73 5.84
CA GLY A 106 -6.07 0.18 6.31
C GLY A 106 -4.74 0.01 5.58
N GLN A 107 -4.37 -1.24 5.25
CA GLN A 107 -3.19 -1.54 4.45
C GLN A 107 -3.33 -1.01 3.00
N ILE A 108 -4.50 -1.19 2.38
CA ILE A 108 -4.80 -0.63 1.05
C ILE A 108 -4.67 0.90 1.07
N ALA A 109 -5.25 1.57 2.08
CA ALA A 109 -5.16 3.02 2.21
C ALA A 109 -3.72 3.52 2.37
N THR A 110 -2.86 2.73 3.03
CA THR A 110 -1.43 3.05 3.19
C THR A 110 -0.68 2.89 1.87
N LEU A 111 -0.91 1.78 1.14
CA LEU A 111 -0.34 1.56 -0.20
C LEU A 111 -0.78 2.65 -1.19
N ASP A 112 -2.04 3.09 -1.13
CA ASP A 112 -2.54 4.15 -2.01
C ASP A 112 -1.82 5.49 -1.76
N LYS A 113 -1.53 5.82 -0.50
CA LYS A 113 -0.72 7.00 -0.16
C LYS A 113 0.71 6.87 -0.70
N GLN A 114 1.32 5.70 -0.54
CA GLN A 114 2.68 5.44 -1.03
C GLN A 114 2.75 5.53 -2.56
N LEU A 115 1.81 4.91 -3.27
CA LEU A 115 1.71 4.96 -4.74
C LEU A 115 1.53 6.39 -5.25
N ASN A 116 0.63 7.17 -4.64
CA ASN A 116 0.42 8.57 -5.01
C ASN A 116 1.71 9.40 -4.82
N LYS A 117 2.42 9.21 -3.70
CA LYS A 117 3.68 9.92 -3.46
C LYS A 117 4.74 9.53 -4.48
N ILE A 118 4.85 8.25 -4.85
CA ILE A 118 5.77 7.79 -5.90
C ILE A 118 5.42 8.42 -7.24
N HIS A 119 4.14 8.49 -7.60
CA HIS A 119 3.68 9.17 -8.82
C HIS A 119 4.09 10.64 -8.83
N GLU A 120 3.74 11.41 -7.80
CA GLU A 120 4.08 12.84 -7.69
C GLU A 120 5.58 13.08 -7.84
N LEU A 121 6.38 12.26 -7.18
CA LEU A 121 7.81 12.44 -7.19
C LEU A 121 8.44 11.97 -8.52
N THR A 122 7.87 10.96 -9.18
CA THR A 122 8.29 10.52 -10.52
C THR A 122 8.03 11.62 -11.55
N ASP A 123 6.85 12.24 -11.50
CA ASP A 123 6.49 13.33 -12.40
C ASP A 123 7.43 14.53 -12.23
N LYS A 124 7.78 14.87 -10.98
CA LYS A 124 8.78 15.91 -10.66
C LYS A 124 10.17 15.57 -11.22
N LEU A 125 10.60 14.31 -11.13
CA LEU A 125 11.89 13.88 -11.68
C LEU A 125 11.94 14.02 -13.21
N ILE A 126 10.88 13.59 -13.91
CA ILE A 126 10.79 13.69 -15.37
C ILE A 126 10.85 15.15 -15.82
N GLN A 127 10.06 16.03 -15.19
CA GLN A 127 10.05 17.46 -15.52
C GLN A 127 11.42 18.13 -15.31
N LEU A 128 12.19 17.70 -14.30
CA LEU A 128 13.53 18.24 -14.05
C LEU A 128 14.58 17.73 -15.05
N GLN A 129 14.43 16.48 -15.54
CA GLN A 129 15.29 15.94 -16.60
C GLN A 129 15.02 16.63 -17.95
N ASP A 130 13.77 16.89 -18.30
CA ASP A 130 13.39 17.59 -19.53
C ASP A 130 13.83 19.07 -19.55
N GLN A 131 14.04 19.69 -18.38
CA GLN A 131 14.53 21.06 -18.24
C GLN A 131 16.07 21.18 -18.18
N SER A 132 16.78 20.05 -18.23
CA SER A 132 18.25 19.99 -18.14
C SER A 132 18.88 19.48 -19.45
N ALA A 133 18.07 19.09 -20.43
CA ALA A 133 18.43 18.75 -21.81
C ALA A 133 18.24 19.95 -22.74
#